data_AF-A0A2G6R886-F1
#
_entry.id   AF-A0A2G6R886-F1
#
_cell.length_a   1.000
_cell.length_b   1.000
_cell.length_c   1.000
_cell.angle_alpha   90.00
_cell.angle_beta   90.00
_cell.angle_gamma   90.00
#
_symmetry.space_group_name_H-M   'P 1'
#
loop_
_entity.id
_entity.type
_entity.pdbx_description
1 polymer ?
#
loop_
_entity_poly.entity_id
_entity_poly.type
_entity_poly.pdbx_seq_one_letter_code
_entity_poly.pdbx_strand_id
1 'polypeptide(L)'
;MVYQLPIPKSPEVFENIVCDLINQIYKTSNFSLYGRKGQNQKGIDIISSELNIVVQCKLRTLNLNKRKTKIDFVNEIIKDIRSALSLNIKPEKFIIATTLENDNLIQDYLNTLMIFNNLNIVIEFWSWSKISSDIFLYSNIVNKYYPFRNNSLEFARINILNKSVYKKSKTNELLFEFQNNKNVNQLPVFDISFINNSQNTILLNKIDCFCHTLSVARGGFPPVPNGILKPTKKFIIDFKLMSDFINNKPSKEEILLEDPIFVNPKSPLRIQIQNKKPLTEFYRVYFIFHFNNEVIQTPNIFFNSDHLPSGKIVTEL
;
A
#
# COMPACT_ATOMS: atom_id res chain seq x y z
N MET A 1 3.89 -11.30 7.06
CA MET A 1 3.89 -9.88 6.65
C MET A 1 2.65 -9.68 5.80
N VAL A 2 1.95 -8.55 5.88
CA VAL A 2 0.82 -8.26 4.98
C VAL A 2 1.32 -7.28 3.92
N TYR A 3 1.60 -7.82 2.73
CA TYR A 3 1.74 -7.01 1.53
C TYR A 3 0.37 -6.92 0.88
N GLN A 4 -0.12 -5.71 0.65
CA GLN A 4 -1.42 -5.45 0.03
C GLN A 4 -1.16 -4.94 -1.38
N LEU A 5 -1.67 -5.66 -2.40
CA LEU A 5 -1.59 -5.22 -3.79
C LEU A 5 -2.60 -4.09 -4.06
N PRO A 6 -2.38 -3.22 -5.05
CA PRO A 6 -3.40 -2.28 -5.45
C PRO A 6 -4.61 -3.04 -6.04
N ILE A 7 -5.80 -2.63 -5.62
CA ILE A 7 -7.08 -3.20 -6.08
C ILE A 7 -7.19 -3.00 -7.61
N PRO A 8 -7.58 -4.03 -8.39
CA PRO A 8 -7.75 -3.90 -9.84
C PRO A 8 -8.77 -2.84 -10.25
N LYS A 9 -8.52 -2.16 -11.37
CA LYS A 9 -9.36 -1.04 -11.84
C LYS A 9 -10.64 -1.46 -12.60
N SER A 10 -10.78 -2.73 -12.96
CA SER A 10 -11.97 -3.27 -13.63
C SER A 10 -12.33 -4.68 -13.13
N PRO A 11 -13.63 -5.07 -13.13
CA PRO A 11 -14.05 -6.41 -12.71
C PRO A 11 -13.36 -7.50 -13.54
N GLU A 12 -13.33 -7.33 -14.85
CA GLU A 12 -12.70 -8.22 -15.83
C GLU A 12 -11.23 -8.54 -15.52
N VAL A 13 -10.45 -7.56 -15.02
CA VAL A 13 -9.06 -7.81 -14.58
C VAL A 13 -9.02 -8.55 -13.23
N PHE A 14 -9.94 -8.25 -12.31
CA PHE A 14 -10.05 -8.97 -11.03
C PHE A 14 -10.47 -10.43 -11.22
N GLU A 15 -11.47 -10.70 -12.07
CA GLU A 15 -11.91 -12.04 -12.47
C GLU A 15 -10.76 -12.84 -13.08
N ASN A 16 -9.99 -12.24 -14.00
CA ASN A 16 -8.79 -12.84 -14.58
C ASN A 16 -7.71 -13.15 -13.51
N ILE A 17 -7.43 -12.23 -12.58
CA ILE A 17 -6.49 -12.45 -11.47
C ILE A 17 -6.92 -13.62 -10.59
N VAL A 18 -8.20 -13.69 -10.23
CA VAL A 18 -8.74 -14.77 -9.39
C VAL A 18 -8.72 -16.10 -10.14
N CYS A 19 -8.99 -16.12 -11.45
CA CYS A 19 -8.95 -17.31 -12.30
C CYS A 19 -7.52 -17.88 -12.44
N ASP A 20 -6.51 -17.03 -12.65
CA ASP A 20 -5.10 -17.43 -12.63
C ASP A 20 -4.70 -17.96 -11.24
N LEU A 21 -5.09 -17.25 -10.17
CA LEU A 21 -4.74 -17.59 -8.79
C LEU A 21 -5.32 -18.94 -8.36
N ILE A 22 -6.59 -19.20 -8.62
CA ILE A 22 -7.23 -20.45 -8.21
C ILE A 22 -6.66 -21.65 -8.99
N ASN A 23 -6.33 -21.47 -10.27
CA ASN A 23 -5.60 -22.47 -11.06
C ASN A 23 -4.22 -22.79 -10.44
N GLN A 24 -3.46 -21.79 -9.98
CA GLN A 24 -2.19 -22.03 -9.27
C GLN A 24 -2.37 -22.72 -7.90
N ILE A 25 -3.37 -22.31 -7.11
CA ILE A 25 -3.64 -22.88 -5.78
C ILE A 25 -4.02 -24.37 -5.88
N TYR A 26 -4.91 -24.72 -6.81
CA TYR A 26 -5.35 -26.10 -7.06
C TYR A 26 -4.43 -26.87 -8.03
N LYS A 27 -3.34 -26.26 -8.51
CA LYS A 27 -2.35 -26.83 -9.45
C LYS A 27 -2.98 -27.44 -10.71
N THR A 28 -3.92 -26.71 -11.30
CA THR A 28 -4.74 -27.14 -12.44
C THR A 28 -4.85 -26.04 -13.49
N SER A 29 -5.42 -26.38 -14.66
CA SER A 29 -5.90 -25.44 -15.69
C SER A 29 -7.42 -25.45 -15.83
N ASN A 30 -8.13 -26.15 -14.93
CA ASN A 30 -9.55 -26.47 -15.09
C ASN A 30 -10.50 -25.38 -14.59
N PHE A 31 -10.01 -24.26 -14.05
CA PHE A 31 -10.84 -23.09 -13.80
C PHE A 31 -10.84 -22.16 -15.02
N SER A 32 -12.03 -21.76 -15.46
CA SER A 32 -12.25 -20.92 -16.64
C SER A 32 -13.31 -19.86 -16.37
N LEU A 33 -13.21 -18.70 -17.04
CA LEU A 33 -14.22 -17.65 -16.97
C LEU A 33 -15.57 -18.16 -17.53
N TYR A 34 -16.66 -17.94 -16.79
CA TYR A 34 -17.97 -18.45 -17.14
C TYR A 34 -18.73 -17.48 -18.05
N GLY A 35 -19.05 -17.94 -19.26
CA GLY A 35 -19.79 -17.16 -20.26
C GLY A 35 -18.98 -16.06 -20.95
N ARG A 36 -19.67 -15.22 -21.72
CA ARG A 36 -19.11 -14.07 -22.43
C ARG A 36 -19.73 -12.77 -21.94
N LYS A 37 -18.97 -11.67 -22.02
CA LYS A 37 -19.40 -10.29 -21.73
C LYS A 37 -20.73 -9.98 -22.44
N GLY A 38 -21.78 -9.69 -21.66
CA GLY A 38 -23.15 -9.45 -22.14
C GLY A 38 -24.10 -10.65 -22.09
N GLN A 39 -23.63 -11.86 -21.74
CA GLN A 39 -24.49 -12.99 -21.39
C GLN A 39 -24.97 -12.89 -19.94
N ASN A 40 -26.11 -13.51 -19.62
CA ASN A 40 -26.60 -13.59 -18.24
C ASN A 40 -25.85 -14.68 -17.47
N GLN A 41 -24.73 -14.30 -16.84
CA GLN A 41 -23.83 -15.18 -16.08
C GLN A 41 -24.43 -15.70 -14.75
N LYS A 42 -25.62 -15.21 -14.34
CA LYS A 42 -26.41 -15.66 -13.18
C LYS A 42 -25.64 -15.86 -11.85
N GLY A 43 -24.60 -15.09 -11.56
CA GLY A 43 -23.89 -15.22 -10.29
C GLY A 43 -22.79 -16.29 -10.28
N ILE A 44 -22.20 -16.58 -11.45
CA ILE A 44 -20.96 -17.36 -11.60
C ILE A 44 -20.04 -16.59 -12.55
N ASP A 45 -18.83 -16.24 -12.12
CA ASP A 45 -17.83 -15.59 -13.00
C ASP A 45 -16.71 -16.56 -13.41
N ILE A 46 -16.43 -17.58 -12.59
CA ILE A 46 -15.43 -18.63 -12.86
C ILE A 46 -16.02 -19.99 -12.48
N ILE A 47 -15.76 -21.03 -13.27
CA ILE A 47 -16.15 -22.41 -12.97
C ILE A 47 -15.01 -23.39 -13.23
N SER A 48 -14.95 -24.45 -12.42
CA SER A 48 -14.27 -25.70 -12.75
C SER A 48 -15.25 -26.87 -12.64
N SER A 49 -15.59 -27.47 -13.79
CA SER A 49 -16.52 -28.60 -13.86
C SER A 49 -15.93 -29.89 -13.31
N GLU A 50 -14.60 -30.06 -13.37
CA GLU A 50 -13.92 -31.27 -12.87
C GLU A 50 -13.84 -31.29 -11.34
N LEU A 51 -13.53 -30.14 -10.73
CA LEU A 51 -13.48 -30.01 -9.27
C LEU A 51 -14.85 -29.68 -8.65
N ASN A 52 -15.88 -29.46 -9.48
CA ASN A 52 -17.23 -29.05 -9.08
C ASN A 52 -17.24 -27.77 -8.21
N ILE A 53 -16.41 -26.78 -8.58
CA ILE A 53 -16.23 -25.50 -7.87
C ILE A 53 -16.67 -24.33 -8.74
N VAL A 54 -17.42 -23.39 -8.16
CA VAL A 54 -17.75 -22.09 -8.77
C VAL A 54 -17.18 -20.93 -7.96
N VAL A 55 -16.92 -19.81 -8.63
CA VAL A 55 -16.46 -18.56 -8.01
C VAL A 55 -17.32 -17.39 -8.49
N GLN A 56 -17.77 -16.57 -7.54
CA GLN A 56 -18.27 -15.22 -7.82
C GLN A 56 -17.20 -14.20 -7.40
N CYS A 57 -16.81 -13.34 -8.32
CA CYS A 57 -15.95 -12.19 -8.08
C CYS A 57 -16.80 -10.94 -7.81
N LYS A 58 -16.41 -10.13 -6.83
CA LYS A 58 -17.03 -8.84 -6.51
C LYS A 58 -15.97 -7.77 -6.28
N LEU A 59 -15.62 -7.04 -7.33
CA LEU A 59 -14.82 -5.81 -7.22
C LEU A 59 -15.61 -4.75 -6.44
N ARG A 60 -14.98 -4.16 -5.42
CA ARG A 60 -15.51 -3.12 -4.54
C ARG A 60 -14.42 -2.10 -4.22
N THR A 61 -14.70 -0.83 -4.49
CA THR A 61 -13.75 0.30 -4.30
C THR A 61 -13.94 1.06 -2.98
N LEU A 62 -14.94 0.68 -2.17
CA LEU A 62 -15.29 1.32 -0.91
C LEU A 62 -15.46 0.27 0.19
N ASN A 63 -14.83 0.48 1.34
CA ASN A 63 -15.03 -0.36 2.52
C ASN A 63 -16.44 -0.17 3.10
N LEU A 64 -17.12 -1.28 3.40
CA LEU A 64 -18.52 -1.33 3.85
C LEU A 64 -18.66 -0.97 5.34
N ASN A 65 -18.23 0.23 5.72
CA ASN A 65 -18.15 0.67 7.12
C ASN A 65 -19.51 0.70 7.87
N LYS A 66 -20.65 0.68 7.16
CA LYS A 66 -21.99 0.68 7.76
C LYS A 66 -22.57 -0.74 7.81
N ARG A 67 -23.17 -1.13 8.93
CA ARG A 67 -23.80 -2.46 9.10
C ARG A 67 -24.84 -2.77 8.01
N LYS A 68 -25.65 -1.77 7.62
CA LYS A 68 -26.63 -1.92 6.54
C LYS A 68 -25.96 -2.36 5.23
N THR A 69 -24.91 -1.66 4.78
CA THR A 69 -24.22 -1.98 3.51
C THR A 69 -23.55 -3.36 3.51
N LYS A 70 -23.17 -3.89 4.68
CA LYS A 70 -22.69 -5.29 4.81
C LYS A 70 -23.83 -6.30 4.61
N ILE A 71 -25.00 -6.04 5.18
CA ILE A 71 -26.20 -6.87 5.00
C ILE A 71 -26.68 -6.80 3.54
N ASP A 72 -26.67 -5.61 2.93
CA ASP A 72 -27.01 -5.42 1.52
C ASP A 72 -26.07 -6.23 0.60
N PHE A 73 -24.76 -6.25 0.89
CA PHE A 73 -23.77 -7.08 0.19
C PHE A 73 -23.99 -8.59 0.38
N VAL A 74 -24.28 -9.05 1.61
CA VAL A 74 -24.61 -10.47 1.84
C VAL A 74 -25.88 -10.86 1.08
N ASN A 75 -26.90 -9.99 1.03
CA ASN A 75 -28.13 -10.24 0.27
C ASN A 75 -27.88 -10.33 -1.25
N GLU A 76 -26.94 -9.56 -1.80
CA GLU A 76 -26.46 -9.70 -3.18
C GLU A 76 -25.85 -11.10 -3.40
N ILE A 77 -24.93 -11.53 -2.52
CA ILE A 77 -24.30 -12.85 -2.59
C ILE A 77 -25.31 -13.99 -2.48
N ILE A 78 -26.33 -13.91 -1.60
CA ILE A 78 -27.43 -14.90 -1.55
C ILE A 78 -28.15 -15.00 -2.89
N LYS A 79 -28.40 -13.85 -3.54
CA LYS A 79 -29.09 -13.81 -4.84
C LYS A 79 -28.24 -14.45 -5.93
N ASP A 80 -26.93 -14.23 -5.92
CA ASP A 80 -25.99 -14.85 -6.85
C ASP A 80 -25.93 -16.37 -6.66
N ILE A 81 -25.75 -16.85 -5.43
CA ILE A 81 -25.75 -18.29 -5.10
C ILE A 81 -27.06 -18.96 -5.54
N ARG A 82 -28.22 -18.36 -5.23
CA ARG A 82 -29.53 -18.90 -5.67
C ARG A 82 -29.68 -18.87 -7.19
N SER A 83 -29.08 -17.89 -7.87
CA SER A 83 -29.09 -17.78 -9.33
C SER A 83 -28.18 -18.83 -9.99
N ALA A 84 -27.02 -19.12 -9.40
CA ALA A 84 -26.12 -20.19 -9.81
C ALA A 84 -26.78 -21.57 -9.67
N LEU A 85 -27.40 -21.85 -8.52
CA LEU A 85 -28.13 -23.10 -8.29
C LEU A 85 -29.34 -23.28 -9.24
N SER A 86 -29.91 -22.18 -9.74
CA SER A 86 -30.97 -22.24 -10.78
C SER A 86 -30.50 -22.75 -12.15
N LEU A 87 -29.19 -22.92 -12.37
CA LEU A 87 -28.63 -23.49 -13.61
C LEU A 87 -28.56 -25.03 -13.56
N ASN A 88 -29.05 -25.67 -12.50
CA ASN A 88 -28.84 -27.09 -12.20
C ASN A 88 -27.35 -27.49 -12.02
N ILE A 89 -26.47 -26.49 -11.89
CA ILE A 89 -25.10 -26.65 -11.42
C ILE A 89 -25.18 -26.85 -9.90
N LYS A 90 -24.58 -27.93 -9.39
CA LYS A 90 -24.62 -28.33 -7.98
C LYS A 90 -23.18 -28.35 -7.42
N PRO A 91 -22.56 -27.18 -7.21
CA PRO A 91 -21.17 -27.10 -6.81
C PRO A 91 -20.99 -27.66 -5.40
N GLU A 92 -19.91 -28.40 -5.18
CA GLU A 92 -19.47 -28.79 -3.82
C GLU A 92 -18.88 -27.60 -3.07
N LYS A 93 -18.32 -26.62 -3.80
CA LYS A 93 -17.78 -25.39 -3.23
C LYS A 93 -18.16 -24.14 -4.04
N PHE A 94 -18.59 -23.11 -3.32
CA PHE A 94 -18.87 -21.77 -3.84
C PHE A 94 -17.90 -20.77 -3.20
N ILE A 95 -17.02 -20.17 -3.99
CA ILE A 95 -16.02 -19.20 -3.51
C ILE A 95 -16.50 -17.78 -3.81
N ILE A 96 -16.51 -16.91 -2.79
CA ILE A 96 -16.82 -15.49 -2.91
C ILE A 96 -15.50 -14.73 -2.87
N ALA A 97 -14.96 -14.38 -4.03
CA ALA A 97 -13.76 -13.56 -4.15
C ALA A 97 -14.13 -12.08 -4.19
N THR A 98 -13.59 -11.26 -3.29
CA THR A 98 -13.90 -9.83 -3.27
C THR A 98 -12.70 -8.98 -2.86
N THR A 99 -12.68 -7.74 -3.33
CA THR A 99 -11.67 -6.74 -2.96
C THR A 99 -12.03 -5.97 -1.67
N LEU A 100 -13.01 -6.47 -0.90
CA LEU A 100 -13.27 -6.06 0.48
C LEU A 100 -12.28 -6.73 1.44
N GLU A 101 -12.03 -6.08 2.58
CA GLU A 101 -11.24 -6.66 3.66
C GLU A 101 -11.98 -7.78 4.43
N ASN A 102 -11.24 -8.54 5.24
CA ASN A 102 -11.83 -9.53 6.15
C ASN A 102 -12.80 -8.87 7.13
N ASP A 103 -14.04 -9.36 7.17
CA ASP A 103 -15.07 -8.85 8.05
C ASP A 103 -15.86 -9.99 8.69
N ASN A 104 -15.81 -10.08 10.02
CA ASN A 104 -16.43 -11.17 10.76
C ASN A 104 -17.95 -11.20 10.55
N LEU A 105 -18.63 -10.05 10.56
CA LEU A 105 -20.09 -9.99 10.35
C LEU A 105 -20.50 -10.60 9.00
N ILE A 106 -19.71 -10.40 7.94
CA ILE A 106 -20.00 -10.99 6.62
C ILE A 106 -19.87 -12.52 6.69
N GLN A 107 -18.81 -13.03 7.33
CA GLN A 107 -18.58 -14.47 7.50
C GLN A 107 -19.65 -15.12 8.42
N ASP A 108 -19.98 -14.48 9.54
CA ASP A 108 -21.00 -14.91 10.49
C ASP A 108 -22.38 -15.00 9.82
N TYR A 109 -22.75 -14.00 9.01
CA TYR A 109 -24.00 -14.04 8.24
C TYR A 109 -24.00 -15.15 7.19
N LEU A 110 -22.93 -15.34 6.42
CA LEU A 110 -22.82 -16.43 5.42
C LEU A 110 -22.93 -17.82 6.07
N ASN A 111 -22.22 -18.05 7.17
CA ASN A 111 -22.30 -19.30 7.95
C ASN A 111 -23.71 -19.55 8.50
N THR A 112 -24.34 -18.50 9.05
CA THR A 112 -25.73 -18.56 9.54
C THR A 112 -26.71 -18.93 8.42
N LEU A 113 -26.54 -18.35 7.23
CA LEU A 113 -27.39 -18.62 6.08
C LEU A 113 -27.23 -20.04 5.53
N MET A 114 -26.02 -20.59 5.56
CA MET A 114 -25.76 -21.98 5.19
C MET A 114 -26.59 -22.97 6.02
N ILE A 115 -26.60 -22.77 7.34
CA ILE A 115 -27.38 -23.57 8.29
C ILE A 115 -28.89 -23.40 7.99
N PHE A 116 -29.39 -22.16 7.89
CA PHE A 116 -30.82 -21.90 7.68
C PHE A 116 -31.38 -22.38 6.34
N ASN A 117 -30.58 -22.47 5.28
CA ASN A 117 -31.04 -22.92 3.96
C ASN A 117 -30.76 -24.41 3.72
N ASN A 118 -30.16 -25.12 4.69
CA ASN A 118 -29.76 -26.54 4.61
C ASN A 118 -29.02 -26.90 3.30
N LEU A 119 -28.10 -26.03 2.88
CA LEU A 119 -27.35 -26.19 1.64
C LEU A 119 -26.14 -27.11 1.88
N ASN A 120 -26.03 -28.20 1.13
CA ASN A 120 -24.88 -29.12 1.21
C ASN A 120 -23.72 -28.64 0.31
N ILE A 121 -23.19 -27.44 0.58
CA ILE A 121 -22.20 -26.73 -0.24
C ILE A 121 -21.21 -26.01 0.67
N VAL A 122 -19.90 -26.08 0.41
CA VAL A 122 -18.91 -25.29 1.15
C VAL A 122 -18.87 -23.86 0.62
N ILE A 123 -19.20 -22.86 1.42
CA ILE A 123 -18.95 -21.45 1.07
C ILE A 123 -17.59 -21.02 1.64
N GLU A 124 -16.72 -20.47 0.78
CA GLU A 124 -15.50 -19.78 1.21
C GLU A 124 -15.58 -18.28 0.90
N PHE A 125 -15.13 -17.44 1.83
CA PHE A 125 -14.99 -15.99 1.62
C PHE A 125 -13.52 -15.62 1.45
N TRP A 126 -13.15 -15.12 0.27
CA TRP A 126 -11.79 -14.68 -0.06
C TRP A 126 -11.76 -13.15 -0.12
N SER A 127 -11.24 -12.53 0.93
CA SER A 127 -11.01 -11.08 1.03
C SER A 127 -9.78 -10.62 0.25
N TRP A 128 -9.64 -9.30 0.07
CA TRP A 128 -8.49 -8.73 -0.61
C TRP A 128 -7.17 -9.08 0.06
N SER A 129 -7.10 -9.00 1.39
CA SER A 129 -5.91 -9.38 2.17
C SER A 129 -5.49 -10.84 1.96
N LYS A 130 -6.45 -11.78 1.85
CA LYS A 130 -6.16 -13.17 1.45
C LYS A 130 -5.66 -13.23 0.01
N ILE A 131 -6.44 -12.70 -0.94
CA ILE A 131 -6.14 -12.75 -2.37
C ILE A 131 -4.76 -12.15 -2.67
N SER A 132 -4.44 -10.97 -2.14
CA SER A 132 -3.14 -10.34 -2.36
C SER A 132 -2.00 -11.12 -1.70
N SER A 133 -2.19 -11.66 -0.49
CA SER A 133 -1.19 -12.50 0.18
C SER A 133 -0.89 -13.77 -0.63
N ASP A 134 -1.92 -14.42 -1.18
CA ASP A 134 -1.75 -15.64 -1.98
C ASP A 134 -1.09 -15.35 -3.34
N ILE A 135 -1.43 -14.22 -4.00
CA ILE A 135 -0.76 -13.79 -5.24
C ILE A 135 0.75 -13.63 -5.05
N PHE A 136 1.22 -13.17 -3.89
CA PHE A 136 2.66 -13.04 -3.61
C PHE A 136 3.43 -14.38 -3.55
N LEU A 137 2.73 -15.51 -3.46
CA LEU A 137 3.34 -16.84 -3.56
C LEU A 137 3.67 -17.21 -5.03
N TYR A 138 3.04 -16.56 -6.01
CA TYR A 138 3.06 -16.91 -7.43
C TYR A 138 3.61 -15.75 -8.27
N SER A 139 4.94 -15.70 -8.44
CA SER A 139 5.63 -14.62 -9.14
C SER A 139 5.19 -14.43 -10.60
N ASN A 140 4.73 -15.49 -11.26
CA ASN A 140 4.11 -15.40 -12.59
C ASN A 140 2.83 -14.56 -12.60
N ILE A 141 1.97 -14.68 -11.59
CA ILE A 141 0.76 -13.85 -11.46
C ILE A 141 1.13 -12.40 -11.12
N VAL A 142 2.06 -12.20 -10.19
CA VAL A 142 2.59 -10.86 -9.86
C VAL A 142 3.08 -10.15 -11.12
N ASN A 143 3.91 -10.81 -11.93
CA ASN A 143 4.49 -10.19 -13.13
C ASN A 143 3.45 -9.95 -14.23
N LYS A 144 2.45 -10.83 -14.38
CA LYS A 144 1.38 -10.72 -15.40
C LYS A 144 0.43 -9.54 -15.13
N TYR A 145 0.06 -9.30 -13.88
CA TYR A 145 -0.97 -8.31 -13.52
C TYR A 145 -0.44 -7.05 -12.82
N TYR A 146 0.79 -7.09 -12.29
CA TYR A 146 1.43 -5.98 -11.57
C TYR A 146 2.83 -5.64 -12.14
N PRO A 147 2.97 -5.39 -13.47
CA PRO A 147 4.26 -5.24 -14.16
C PRO A 147 5.07 -3.99 -13.78
N PHE A 148 4.54 -3.10 -12.94
CA PHE A 148 5.31 -2.00 -12.34
C PHE A 148 6.41 -2.48 -11.37
N ARG A 149 6.46 -3.78 -11.06
CA ARG A 149 7.58 -4.45 -10.35
C ARG A 149 8.78 -4.80 -11.23
N ASN A 150 8.85 -4.30 -12.48
CA ASN A 150 10.00 -4.50 -13.36
C ASN A 150 11.29 -3.75 -12.92
N ASN A 151 11.23 -2.85 -11.95
CA ASN A 151 12.42 -2.24 -11.34
C ASN A 151 13.06 -3.20 -10.33
N SER A 152 14.39 -3.32 -10.34
CA SER A 152 15.09 -4.28 -9.47
C SER A 152 15.02 -3.86 -7.99
N LEU A 153 15.01 -2.54 -7.74
CA LEU A 153 14.79 -1.92 -6.44
C LEU A 153 13.58 -0.96 -6.47
N GLU A 154 12.80 -0.95 -5.39
CA GLU A 154 11.54 -0.18 -5.27
C GLU A 154 11.56 0.70 -4.02
N PHE A 155 11.24 2.00 -4.16
CA PHE A 155 10.95 2.90 -3.04
C PHE A 155 9.58 2.54 -2.45
N ALA A 156 9.56 1.94 -1.27
CA ALA A 156 8.33 1.46 -0.66
C ALA A 156 7.58 2.53 0.13
N ARG A 157 8.30 3.43 0.83
CA ARG A 157 7.74 4.60 1.55
C ARG A 157 8.82 5.47 2.19
N ILE A 158 8.43 6.70 2.52
CA ILE A 158 9.06 7.54 3.53
C ILE A 158 8.03 7.91 4.60
N ASN A 159 8.37 7.70 5.87
CA ASN A 159 7.59 8.15 7.02
C ASN A 159 8.38 9.20 7.82
N ILE A 160 7.67 9.94 8.65
CA ILE A 160 8.27 10.73 9.73
C ILE A 160 7.70 10.24 11.06
N LEU A 161 8.58 9.90 11.99
CA LEU A 161 8.17 9.28 13.25
C LEU A 161 7.92 10.31 14.34
N ASN A 162 6.80 10.17 15.05
CA ASN A 162 6.31 11.03 16.14
C ASN A 162 7.15 10.96 17.43
N LYS A 163 8.48 11.11 17.32
CA LYS A 163 9.34 11.64 18.40
C LYS A 163 9.55 13.16 18.24
N SER A 164 9.18 13.71 17.09
CA SER A 164 9.46 15.07 16.69
C SER A 164 8.38 16.07 17.06
N VAL A 165 8.77 17.34 17.26
CA VAL A 165 7.85 18.50 17.37
C VAL A 165 7.30 18.93 16.00
N TYR A 166 6.90 17.97 15.16
CA TYR A 166 6.31 18.21 13.84
C TYR A 166 5.15 17.24 13.61
N LYS A 167 4.07 17.71 12.99
CA LYS A 167 2.87 16.95 12.70
C LYS A 167 2.59 16.92 11.19
N LYS A 168 2.22 15.76 10.65
CA LYS A 168 1.72 15.62 9.27
C LYS A 168 0.45 16.47 9.06
N SER A 169 0.44 17.23 7.98
CA SER A 169 -0.66 18.09 7.54
C SER A 169 -1.94 17.30 7.23
N LYS A 170 -3.10 17.98 7.30
CA LYS A 170 -4.41 17.38 7.02
C LYS A 170 -4.79 17.34 5.53
N THR A 171 -4.19 18.18 4.67
CA THR A 171 -4.54 18.25 3.23
C THR A 171 -3.35 18.02 2.29
N ASN A 172 -2.14 17.82 2.80
CA ASN A 172 -0.98 17.43 2.00
C ASN A 172 -0.15 16.39 2.77
N GLU A 173 -0.02 15.18 2.21
CA GLU A 173 0.69 14.09 2.89
C GLU A 173 2.23 14.24 2.92
N LEU A 174 2.78 15.19 2.17
CA LEU A 174 4.22 15.49 2.13
C LEU A 174 4.59 16.72 2.99
N LEU A 175 3.61 17.35 3.66
CA LEU A 175 3.79 18.54 4.50
C LEU A 175 3.77 18.19 5.99
N PHE A 176 4.72 18.76 6.75
CA PHE A 176 4.88 18.58 8.18
C PHE A 176 5.05 19.92 8.91
N GLU A 177 4.10 20.25 9.78
CA GLU A 177 3.96 21.51 10.52
C GLU A 177 4.64 21.43 11.88
N PHE A 178 5.50 22.39 12.25
CA PHE A 178 6.12 22.45 13.59
C PHE A 178 5.10 22.75 14.70
N GLN A 179 5.22 22.03 15.81
CA GLN A 179 4.28 22.03 16.93
C GLN A 179 5.02 21.98 18.28
N ASN A 180 5.55 23.14 18.73
CA ASN A 180 6.20 23.25 20.05
C ASN A 180 5.18 23.24 21.20
N ASN A 181 4.85 22.05 21.71
CA ASN A 181 4.02 21.86 22.90
C ASN A 181 4.79 21.38 24.14
N LYS A 182 6.12 21.24 24.09
CA LYS A 182 6.91 20.66 25.20
C LYS A 182 8.33 21.22 25.41
N ASN A 183 8.82 22.18 24.62
CA ASN A 183 10.21 22.68 24.61
C ASN A 183 11.32 21.62 24.39
N VAL A 184 10.98 20.32 24.30
CA VAL A 184 11.88 19.24 23.91
C VAL A 184 12.05 19.26 22.38
N ASN A 185 13.08 19.97 21.91
CA ASN A 185 13.31 20.24 20.49
C ASN A 185 13.89 19.02 19.75
N GLN A 186 13.06 17.98 19.56
CA GLN A 186 13.41 16.76 18.83
C GLN A 186 13.01 16.83 17.36
N LEU A 187 13.96 16.47 16.50
CA LEU A 187 13.86 16.53 15.04
C LEU A 187 13.06 15.38 14.42
N PRO A 188 12.44 15.60 13.24
CA PRO A 188 11.85 14.53 12.44
C PRO A 188 12.91 13.46 12.16
N VAL A 189 12.57 12.23 12.51
CA VAL A 189 13.32 11.05 12.06
C VAL A 189 12.67 10.59 10.77
N PHE A 190 13.36 10.81 9.66
CA PHE A 190 12.98 10.28 8.35
C PHE A 190 13.16 8.77 8.40
N ASP A 191 12.12 8.02 8.06
CA ASP A 191 12.06 6.57 8.20
C ASP A 191 11.72 5.96 6.84
N ILE A 192 12.78 5.58 6.14
CA ILE A 192 12.81 5.36 4.69
C ILE A 192 12.90 3.87 4.43
N SER A 193 12.00 3.33 3.61
CA SER A 193 11.89 1.89 3.34
C SER A 193 12.04 1.58 1.85
N PHE A 194 12.87 0.60 1.52
CA PHE A 194 13.07 0.07 0.16
C PHE A 194 12.76 -1.42 0.12
N ILE A 195 12.35 -1.93 -1.05
CA ILE A 195 12.20 -3.36 -1.33
C ILE A 195 13.15 -3.71 -2.48
N ASN A 196 14.00 -4.73 -2.28
CA ASN A 196 14.70 -5.38 -3.38
C ASN A 196 13.79 -6.47 -3.97
N ASN A 197 13.27 -6.23 -5.17
CA ASN A 197 12.42 -7.18 -5.90
C ASN A 197 13.26 -8.16 -6.76
N SER A 198 14.56 -7.89 -6.94
CA SER A 198 15.48 -8.73 -7.70
C SER A 198 15.88 -10.03 -6.96
N GLN A 199 16.53 -10.94 -7.68
CA GLN A 199 17.12 -12.16 -7.12
C GLN A 199 18.55 -11.96 -6.57
N ASN A 200 19.14 -10.77 -6.76
CA ASN A 200 20.54 -10.48 -6.39
C ASN A 200 20.60 -9.57 -5.17
N THR A 201 21.65 -9.66 -4.36
CA THR A 201 21.89 -8.66 -3.30
C THR A 201 22.36 -7.36 -3.93
N ILE A 202 21.68 -6.25 -3.62
CA ILE A 202 22.00 -4.91 -4.13
C ILE A 202 22.70 -4.13 -3.01
N LEU A 203 23.78 -3.41 -3.34
CA LEU A 203 24.54 -2.60 -2.37
C LEU A 203 24.08 -1.14 -2.43
N LEU A 204 23.84 -0.53 -1.27
CA LEU A 204 23.77 0.92 -1.10
C LEU A 204 25.14 1.45 -0.69
N ASN A 205 25.69 2.39 -1.46
CA ASN A 205 27.06 2.88 -1.27
C ASN A 205 27.10 4.34 -0.77
N LYS A 206 26.08 5.14 -1.11
CA LYS A 206 26.04 6.56 -0.79
C LYS A 206 24.61 7.07 -0.65
N ILE A 207 24.39 8.03 0.25
CA ILE A 207 23.14 8.76 0.42
C ILE A 207 23.44 10.26 0.35
N ASP A 208 22.93 10.93 -0.68
CA ASP A 208 22.95 12.39 -0.76
C ASP A 208 21.69 12.96 -0.10
N CYS A 209 21.88 13.89 0.84
CA CYS A 209 20.81 14.54 1.59
C CYS A 209 20.72 16.02 1.17
N PHE A 210 19.56 16.48 0.74
CA PHE A 210 19.36 17.85 0.23
C PHE A 210 18.36 18.63 1.08
N CYS A 211 18.63 19.92 1.30
CA CYS A 211 17.77 20.83 2.06
C CYS A 211 17.78 22.25 1.44
N HIS A 212 16.61 22.81 1.12
CA HIS A 212 16.45 24.19 0.61
C HIS A 212 15.58 25.03 1.55
N THR A 213 15.95 26.28 1.82
CA THR A 213 15.14 27.30 2.50
C THR A 213 14.03 27.88 1.61
N LEU A 214 12.86 28.22 2.19
CA LEU A 214 11.72 28.88 1.53
C LEU A 214 11.17 30.06 2.39
N SER A 215 10.12 30.75 1.96
CA SER A 215 9.68 32.04 2.53
C SER A 215 8.22 32.09 3.03
N VAL A 216 8.01 32.21 4.37
CA VAL A 216 6.80 32.62 5.14
C VAL A 216 5.50 31.77 5.05
N ALA A 217 4.53 31.79 6.00
CA ALA A 217 4.31 32.67 7.18
C ALA A 217 4.16 31.99 8.57
N ARG A 218 2.96 31.80 9.18
CA ARG A 218 2.80 31.36 10.61
C ARG A 218 1.40 30.80 11.02
N GLY A 219 1.34 29.51 11.39
CA GLY A 219 0.76 29.04 12.69
C GLY A 219 -0.50 28.12 12.73
N GLY A 220 -0.50 27.11 13.63
CA GLY A 220 -1.70 26.30 14.00
C GLY A 220 -1.44 24.92 14.67
N PHE A 221 -2.39 24.37 15.46
CA PHE A 221 -2.32 23.09 16.22
C PHE A 221 -3.71 22.38 16.25
N PRO A 222 -3.90 21.12 16.76
CA PRO A 222 -3.05 19.92 16.98
C PRO A 222 -3.65 18.72 16.16
N PRO A 223 -3.94 17.47 16.62
CA PRO A 223 -3.29 16.50 17.54
C PRO A 223 -2.88 15.18 16.82
N VAL A 224 -3.03 13.99 17.44
CA VAL A 224 -2.40 12.67 17.12
C VAL A 224 -3.42 11.49 17.19
N PRO A 225 -3.11 10.16 17.02
CA PRO A 225 -1.83 9.40 16.94
C PRO A 225 -1.71 8.58 15.60
N ASN A 226 -1.03 7.42 15.39
CA ASN A 226 -0.27 6.44 16.20
C ASN A 226 0.69 5.56 15.34
N GLY A 227 1.53 4.70 15.97
CA GLY A 227 2.09 3.44 15.38
C GLY A 227 3.54 3.48 14.86
N ILE A 228 4.45 2.63 15.40
CA ILE A 228 5.89 2.59 15.04
C ILE A 228 6.48 1.17 15.01
N LEU A 229 7.27 0.83 13.97
CA LEU A 229 8.15 -0.35 13.87
C LEU A 229 9.63 0.02 14.11
N LYS A 230 10.53 -0.96 14.39
CA LYS A 230 11.98 -0.73 14.62
C LYS A 230 12.84 -0.67 13.31
N PRO A 231 13.85 0.21 13.19
CA PRO A 231 14.68 0.39 11.99
C PRO A 231 15.85 -0.60 11.86
N THR A 232 16.47 -0.66 10.67
CA THR A 232 17.63 -1.54 10.38
C THR A 232 18.98 -0.82 10.56
N LYS A 233 19.11 0.42 10.09
CA LYS A 233 20.29 1.30 10.29
C LYS A 233 19.80 2.73 10.61
N LYS A 234 20.62 3.51 11.32
CA LYS A 234 20.34 4.92 11.64
C LYS A 234 21.58 5.79 11.41
N PHE A 235 21.39 6.93 10.76
CA PHE A 235 22.39 7.96 10.53
C PHE A 235 22.03 9.27 11.23
N ILE A 236 23.05 10.09 11.53
CA ILE A 236 22.91 11.44 12.07
C ILE A 236 23.69 12.40 11.17
N ILE A 237 22.97 13.25 10.43
CA ILE A 237 23.54 14.28 9.55
C ILE A 237 23.50 15.64 10.24
N ASP A 238 24.26 16.62 9.74
CA ASP A 238 24.23 17.99 10.24
C ASP A 238 24.19 18.95 9.05
N PHE A 239 22.99 19.19 8.52
CA PHE A 239 22.80 20.16 7.44
C PHE A 239 23.45 21.49 7.82
N LYS A 240 24.40 21.94 7.00
CA LYS A 240 24.95 23.30 7.08
C LYS A 240 23.88 24.28 6.58
N LEU A 241 22.98 24.65 7.50
CA LEU A 241 21.94 25.66 7.32
C LEU A 241 22.57 27.06 7.34
N MET A 242 23.35 27.38 6.30
CA MET A 242 23.85 28.73 6.05
C MET A 242 23.11 29.37 4.88
N SER A 243 22.96 30.69 4.96
CA SER A 243 21.95 31.48 4.27
C SER A 243 22.32 31.84 2.82
N ASP A 244 22.53 30.84 1.96
CA ASP A 244 22.80 31.06 0.52
C ASP A 244 21.51 31.37 -0.29
N PHE A 245 20.57 32.09 0.34
CA PHE A 245 19.29 32.57 -0.22
C PHE A 245 19.48 33.32 -1.55
N ILE A 246 20.63 33.98 -1.72
CA ILE A 246 21.00 34.75 -2.92
C ILE A 246 21.19 33.84 -4.15
N ASN A 247 21.65 32.60 -3.95
CA ASN A 247 21.98 31.66 -5.02
C ASN A 247 20.95 30.53 -5.21
N ASN A 248 19.98 30.39 -4.29
CA ASN A 248 18.95 29.35 -4.28
C ASN A 248 19.48 27.89 -4.32
N LYS A 249 20.76 27.68 -3.96
CA LYS A 249 21.42 26.37 -3.98
C LYS A 249 21.05 25.56 -2.72
N PRO A 250 20.78 24.24 -2.85
CA PRO A 250 20.53 23.40 -1.68
C PRO A 250 21.78 23.26 -0.81
N SER A 251 21.57 23.24 0.51
CA SER A 251 22.48 22.59 1.44
C SER A 251 22.51 21.09 1.12
N LYS A 252 23.69 20.58 0.74
CA LYS A 252 23.92 19.16 0.47
C LYS A 252 24.88 18.58 1.51
N GLU A 253 24.46 17.52 2.20
CA GLU A 253 25.35 16.68 3.00
C GLU A 253 25.39 15.28 2.39
N GLU A 254 26.58 14.69 2.30
CA GLU A 254 26.79 13.38 1.68
C GLU A 254 27.16 12.35 2.74
N ILE A 255 26.42 11.24 2.78
CA ILE A 255 26.77 10.06 3.57
C ILE A 255 27.44 9.06 2.64
N LEU A 256 28.77 9.03 2.64
CA LEU A 256 29.54 7.92 2.08
C LEU A 256 29.48 6.73 3.06
N LEU A 257 29.31 5.52 2.55
CA LEU A 257 29.28 4.30 3.35
C LEU A 257 30.57 3.50 3.08
N GLU A 258 31.49 3.53 4.04
CA GLU A 258 32.76 2.77 3.97
C GLU A 258 32.48 1.26 3.88
N ASP A 259 31.55 0.77 4.70
CA ASP A 259 30.88 -0.53 4.53
C ASP A 259 29.53 -0.33 3.81
N PRO A 260 29.33 -0.84 2.58
CA PRO A 260 28.06 -0.71 1.89
C PRO A 260 26.94 -1.51 2.57
N ILE A 261 25.70 -1.00 2.50
CA ILE A 261 24.55 -1.72 3.07
C ILE A 261 24.01 -2.71 2.05
N PHE A 262 24.19 -4.00 2.36
CA PHE A 262 23.64 -5.13 1.62
C PHE A 262 22.11 -5.20 1.76
N VAL A 263 21.40 -5.04 0.64
CA VAL A 263 19.94 -5.25 0.55
C VAL A 263 19.69 -6.62 -0.07
N ASN A 264 19.43 -7.61 0.78
CA ASN A 264 19.17 -8.99 0.35
C ASN A 264 17.89 -9.08 -0.52
N PRO A 265 17.80 -10.05 -1.44
CA PRO A 265 16.60 -10.33 -2.22
C PRO A 265 15.34 -10.40 -1.35
N LYS A 266 14.23 -9.83 -1.84
CA LYS A 266 12.90 -9.83 -1.21
C LYS A 266 12.85 -9.25 0.22
N SER A 267 13.93 -8.61 0.67
CA SER A 267 14.09 -8.14 2.05
C SER A 267 13.89 -6.62 2.13
N PRO A 268 13.13 -6.10 3.11
CA PRO A 268 12.95 -4.65 3.27
C PRO A 268 14.16 -4.01 3.95
N LEU A 269 14.86 -3.12 3.24
CA LEU A 269 15.83 -2.21 3.86
C LEU A 269 15.06 -1.06 4.53
N ARG A 270 15.38 -0.74 5.79
CA ARG A 270 14.81 0.41 6.50
C ARG A 270 15.87 1.28 7.17
N ILE A 271 16.05 2.47 6.63
CA ILE A 271 17.03 3.47 7.07
C ILE A 271 16.32 4.57 7.84
N GLN A 272 16.91 4.98 8.96
CA GLN A 272 16.56 6.23 9.63
C GLN A 272 17.63 7.30 9.41
N ILE A 273 17.20 8.50 9.04
CA ILE A 273 18.06 9.70 8.97
C ILE A 273 17.49 10.73 9.94
N GLN A 274 18.37 11.36 10.72
CA GLN A 274 18.03 12.42 11.67
C GLN A 274 19.04 13.56 11.52
N ASN A 275 18.58 14.82 11.44
CA ASN A 275 19.47 15.97 11.50
C ASN A 275 19.98 16.20 12.95
N LYS A 276 21.08 16.94 13.13
CA LYS A 276 21.54 17.40 14.47
C LYS A 276 20.80 18.65 14.95
N LYS A 277 20.53 19.61 14.07
CA LYS A 277 19.96 20.93 14.40
C LYS A 277 18.50 21.09 13.92
N PRO A 278 17.60 21.75 14.68
CA PRO A 278 16.19 21.89 14.33
C PRO A 278 15.99 22.60 12.97
N LEU A 279 14.99 22.15 12.20
CA LEU A 279 14.57 22.82 10.95
C LEU A 279 13.57 23.93 11.29
N THR A 280 14.09 25.08 11.76
CA THR A 280 13.31 26.19 12.35
C THR A 280 12.60 27.10 11.34
N GLU A 281 12.78 26.85 10.05
CA GLU A 281 12.27 27.66 8.94
C GLU A 281 11.55 26.77 7.92
N PHE A 282 11.18 27.32 6.77
CA PHE A 282 10.50 26.62 5.69
C PHE A 282 11.53 25.82 4.90
N TYR A 283 11.42 24.48 4.88
CA TYR A 283 12.43 23.63 4.27
C TYR A 283 11.85 22.57 3.31
N ARG A 284 12.35 22.54 2.07
CA ARG A 284 12.19 21.40 1.14
C ARG A 284 13.35 20.42 1.34
N VAL A 285 13.05 19.18 1.69
CA VAL A 285 14.03 18.10 1.94
C VAL A 285 13.74 16.91 1.03
N TYR A 286 14.78 16.36 0.43
CA TYR A 286 14.73 15.07 -0.27
C TYR A 286 16.08 14.36 -0.17
N PHE A 287 16.09 13.08 -0.51
CA PHE A 287 17.26 12.21 -0.44
C PHE A 287 17.45 11.49 -1.76
N ILE A 288 18.70 11.30 -2.18
CA ILE A 288 19.06 10.47 -3.33
C ILE A 288 19.95 9.33 -2.83
N PHE A 289 19.50 8.10 -3.08
CA PHE A 289 20.16 6.87 -2.67
C PHE A 289 20.86 6.25 -3.88
N HIS A 290 22.18 6.10 -3.79
CA HIS A 290 23.02 5.56 -4.85
C HIS A 290 23.35 4.10 -4.56
N PHE A 291 22.66 3.21 -5.27
CA PHE A 291 22.95 1.78 -5.29
C PHE A 291 23.86 1.45 -6.49
N ASN A 292 24.53 0.29 -6.49
CA ASN A 292 25.51 -0.08 -7.54
C ASN A 292 25.09 0.26 -8.98
N ASN A 293 23.84 -0.03 -9.35
CA ASN A 293 23.32 0.07 -10.73
C ASN A 293 22.09 0.98 -10.85
N GLU A 294 21.55 1.50 -9.74
CA GLU A 294 20.28 2.24 -9.70
C GLU A 294 20.37 3.42 -8.73
N VAL A 295 19.72 4.53 -9.08
CA VAL A 295 19.64 5.74 -8.24
C VAL A 295 18.18 6.02 -7.92
N ILE A 296 17.83 6.08 -6.63
CA ILE A 296 16.45 6.34 -6.18
C ILE A 296 16.39 7.67 -5.43
N GLN A 297 15.62 8.62 -5.96
CA GLN A 297 15.25 9.86 -5.29
C GLN A 297 13.94 9.70 -4.51
N THR A 298 13.87 10.21 -3.29
CA THR A 298 12.62 10.28 -2.52
C THR A 298 11.73 11.43 -3.01
N PRO A 299 10.41 11.37 -2.81
CA PRO A 299 9.55 12.55 -2.95
C PRO A 299 10.07 13.74 -2.14
N ASN A 300 9.77 14.95 -2.60
CA ASN A 300 10.02 16.18 -1.86
C ASN A 300 9.15 16.21 -0.60
N ILE A 301 9.77 16.36 0.57
CA ILE A 301 9.08 16.59 1.85
C ILE A 301 9.23 18.07 2.21
N PHE A 302 8.15 18.66 2.71
CA PHE A 302 8.09 20.06 3.09
C PHE A 302 7.90 20.18 4.61
N PHE A 303 8.79 20.91 5.27
CA PHE A 303 8.70 21.26 6.68
C PHE A 303 8.35 22.71 6.83
N ASN A 304 7.36 22.99 7.67
CA ASN A 304 6.80 24.33 7.90
C ASN A 304 6.33 24.95 6.57
N SER A 305 5.05 24.79 6.23
CA SER A 305 4.39 25.62 5.21
C SER A 305 2.93 25.80 5.58
N ASP A 306 2.32 26.89 5.12
CA ASP A 306 0.95 27.23 5.49
C ASP A 306 -0.10 26.42 4.73
N HIS A 307 -1.25 26.25 5.39
CA HIS A 307 -2.51 25.87 4.76
C HIS A 307 -3.28 27.11 4.32
N LEU A 308 -3.52 27.28 3.02
CA LEU A 308 -4.66 28.08 2.56
C LEU A 308 -5.96 27.32 2.87
N PRO A 309 -7.04 27.99 3.33
CA PRO A 309 -8.36 27.36 3.53
C PRO A 309 -8.96 26.72 2.27
N SER A 310 -8.42 27.04 1.09
CA SER A 310 -8.82 26.52 -0.22
C SER A 310 -7.99 25.34 -0.74
N GLY A 311 -7.04 24.81 0.04
CA GLY A 311 -6.38 23.52 -0.21
C GLY A 311 -5.46 23.43 -1.43
N LYS A 312 -5.13 24.54 -2.11
CA LYS A 312 -4.12 24.56 -3.17
C LYS A 312 -2.73 24.85 -2.60
N ILE A 313 -1.75 24.06 -3.04
CA ILE A 313 -0.35 24.47 -3.07
C ILE A 313 -0.28 25.68 -4.01
N VAL A 314 0.26 26.81 -3.54
CA VAL A 314 0.63 27.91 -4.46
C VAL A 314 1.80 27.40 -5.29
N THR A 315 1.68 27.60 -6.60
CA THR A 315 2.50 27.00 -7.67
C THR A 315 3.99 26.93 -7.39
N GLU A 316 4.60 25.89 -7.94
CA GLU A 316 6.04 25.70 -8.11
C GLU A 316 6.77 27.00 -8.48
N LEU A 317 7.90 27.23 -7.79
CA LEU A 317 8.99 28.12 -8.17
C LEU A 317 10.23 27.25 -8.45
#